data_AF-A0A953TPC9-F1
#
_entry.id   AF-A0A953TPC9-F1
#
_cell.length_a   1.000
_cell.length_b   1.000
_cell.length_c   1.000
_cell.angle_alpha   90.00
_cell.angle_beta   90.00
_cell.angle_gamma   90.00
#
_symmetry.space_group_name_H-M   'P 1'
#
loop_
_entity.id
_entity.type
_entity.pdbx_description
1 polymer ?
#
loop_
_entity_poly.entity_id
_entity_poly.type
_entity_poly.pdbx_seq_one_letter_code
_entity_poly.pdbx_strand_id
1 'polypeptide(L)'
;MSTAHEIPPRSPAVPTTSALAPVLSLAVRGWRLFPVAVRGKVPLLKNWPSVATTEADKIREWSQQYTGCNWGIATGRTSGIWVLDVDGSRGKTALFSLTKRYGKLPTTFTVRTGRGIQLYFRWPATHELRNTAGKIGDALDSRAEGGYVVAPSSIHPSGAEYTVVDATTPVEAPAWLVQLAASPLGHPLRVSNGDRIPQGNGEPAKFKLAVKLMSVGATRDEILAAVSARDARCEHQLGPTECARKVDEWLARCRRRDPLVEHRRADLLTLAHVQARDVDWLWRPYLPAGMLAMLSGDPGAGKTFIALAIAAALTAGQVPSSVERCEPVDVLYMTVENDAACVVRPRFDALEGDATRLHMVVGHVTGDGDNAERGPIWLTDASALRDALDKTRARLMVVDPIQSYLGAGVDAHRSNETRPILDGLARLAEEYSCCVLLLRHLGKAQTGRAIHRGLGSIDLTGAVRSEMLAGSSPDDPRQRAMVQIKNNLGAYGPALGYVIDETGRFRWTGESSLTQSDILAPESAGHETARGEATEWLRTYLADGSRTAKEVEVAARAAGLSWAAVRRAKRPAGAQSHKATFGGGWVWQLTKDAHEDAEEAQHPVLSVLENDEHLGASTDRERGEL
;
A
#
# COMPACT_ATOMS: atom_id res chain seq x y z
N MET A 1 13.18 41.65 57.20
CA MET A 1 13.42 40.91 58.46
C MET A 1 12.04 40.62 59.03
N SER A 2 11.54 39.40 59.24
CA SER A 2 12.18 38.11 59.44
C SER A 2 11.21 36.97 59.06
N THR A 3 11.78 35.98 58.36
CA THR A 3 11.52 34.52 58.43
C THR A 3 10.13 33.95 58.18
N ALA A 4 10.01 33.36 57.00
CA ALA A 4 9.09 32.30 56.62
C ALA A 4 9.26 31.04 57.49
N HIS A 5 8.14 30.44 57.90
CA HIS A 5 8.10 29.04 58.32
C HIS A 5 7.71 28.20 57.10
N GLU A 6 8.71 27.58 56.47
CA GLU A 6 8.49 26.50 55.50
C GLU A 6 7.99 25.26 56.23
N ILE A 7 6.79 24.81 55.87
CA ILE A 7 6.28 23.48 56.18
C ILE A 7 7.02 22.51 55.23
N PRO A 8 7.71 21.47 55.72
CA PRO A 8 8.42 20.56 54.83
C PRO A 8 7.44 19.82 53.92
N PRO A 9 7.76 19.63 52.63
CA PRO A 9 6.92 18.86 51.73
C PRO A 9 6.84 17.42 52.23
N ARG A 10 5.62 16.91 52.43
CA ARG A 10 5.37 15.49 52.68
C ARG A 10 6.03 14.68 51.56
N SER A 11 6.95 13.78 51.94
CA SER A 11 7.44 12.75 51.03
C SER A 11 6.26 11.95 50.45
N PRO A 12 6.26 11.60 49.15
CA PRO A 12 5.21 10.74 48.61
C PRO A 12 5.31 9.39 49.33
N ALA A 13 4.26 9.06 50.08
CA ALA A 13 4.16 7.76 50.74
C ALA A 13 4.30 6.66 49.67
N VAL A 14 5.22 5.72 49.91
CA VAL A 14 5.27 4.44 49.20
C VAL A 14 3.85 3.85 49.30
N PRO A 15 3.18 3.54 48.19
CA PRO A 15 1.83 2.98 48.26
C PRO A 15 1.91 1.65 49.00
N THR A 16 1.33 1.60 50.19
CA THR A 16 1.14 0.39 50.99
C THR A 16 0.37 -0.63 50.15
N THR A 17 0.65 -1.92 50.37
CA THR A 17 0.10 -3.12 49.71
C THR A 17 -1.43 -3.11 49.51
N SER A 18 -2.16 -2.26 50.25
CA SER A 18 -3.60 -2.03 50.12
C SER A 18 -4.04 -1.34 48.81
N ALA A 19 -3.21 -0.49 48.19
CA ALA A 19 -3.62 0.30 47.02
C ALA A 19 -3.62 -0.51 45.71
N LEU A 20 -2.84 -1.59 45.65
CA LEU A 20 -2.70 -2.43 44.45
C LEU A 20 -3.64 -3.64 44.46
N ALA A 21 -4.26 -3.96 45.60
CA ALA A 21 -5.16 -5.11 45.73
C ALA A 21 -6.34 -5.10 44.73
N PRO A 22 -7.03 -3.96 44.48
CA PRO A 22 -8.07 -3.91 43.45
C PRO A 22 -7.54 -4.22 42.06
N VAL A 23 -6.35 -3.72 41.72
CA VAL A 23 -5.69 -3.92 40.43
C VAL A 23 -5.31 -5.39 40.24
N LEU A 24 -4.68 -6.01 41.25
CA LEU A 24 -4.34 -7.44 41.21
C LEU A 24 -5.58 -8.33 41.09
N SER A 25 -6.72 -7.94 41.67
CA SER A 25 -7.97 -8.68 41.52
C SER A 25 -8.47 -8.73 40.07
N LEU A 26 -8.17 -7.72 39.26
CA LEU A 26 -8.49 -7.70 37.83
C LEU A 26 -7.58 -8.65 37.05
N ALA A 27 -6.30 -8.73 37.42
CA ALA A 27 -5.36 -9.66 36.82
C ALA A 27 -5.77 -11.12 37.05
N VAL A 28 -6.26 -11.44 38.26
CA VAL A 28 -6.82 -12.77 38.61
C VAL A 28 -8.01 -13.15 37.73
N ARG A 29 -8.76 -12.17 37.20
CA ARG A 29 -9.84 -12.41 36.23
C ARG A 29 -9.34 -12.70 34.81
N GLY A 30 -8.03 -12.73 34.60
CA GLY A 30 -7.41 -12.90 33.29
C GLY A 30 -7.31 -11.61 32.47
N TRP A 31 -7.59 -10.44 33.07
CA TRP A 31 -7.54 -9.17 32.35
C TRP A 31 -6.12 -8.63 32.31
N ARG A 32 -5.61 -8.38 31.11
CA ARG A 32 -4.23 -7.93 30.90
C ARG A 32 -4.12 -6.43 31.19
N LEU A 33 -3.27 -6.09 32.15
CA LEU A 33 -3.10 -4.75 32.69
C LEU A 33 -1.82 -4.09 32.22
N PHE A 34 -1.78 -2.76 32.25
CA PHE A 34 -0.60 -1.94 31.99
C PHE A 34 -0.72 -0.55 32.64
N PRO A 35 0.39 0.16 32.91
CA PRO A 35 0.37 1.46 33.56
C PRO A 35 -0.03 2.59 32.59
N VAL A 36 -0.86 3.51 33.09
CA VAL A 36 -1.42 4.68 32.40
C VAL A 36 -1.03 5.94 33.18
N ALA A 37 -0.81 7.04 32.47
CA ALA A 37 -0.39 8.31 33.07
C ALA A 37 -1.25 8.70 34.28
N VAL A 38 -0.61 9.21 35.34
CA VAL A 38 -1.25 9.66 36.58
C VAL A 38 -2.38 10.62 36.25
N ARG A 39 -3.60 10.35 36.73
CA ARG A 39 -4.81 11.14 36.44
C ARG A 39 -5.10 11.33 34.94
N GLY A 40 -4.57 10.46 34.09
CA GLY A 40 -4.66 10.53 32.64
C GLY A 40 -5.33 9.31 32.03
N LYS A 41 -5.35 9.28 30.69
CA LYS A 41 -5.85 8.15 29.88
C LYS A 41 -4.81 7.60 28.91
N VAL A 42 -3.59 8.14 28.91
CA VAL A 42 -2.52 7.79 27.96
C VAL A 42 -1.63 6.68 28.55
N PRO A 43 -1.39 5.56 27.85
CA PRO A 43 -0.49 4.51 28.31
C PRO A 43 0.93 5.03 28.51
N LEU A 44 1.62 4.59 29.57
CA LEU A 44 3.02 4.95 29.80
C LEU A 44 4.00 4.11 28.97
N LEU A 45 3.55 2.95 28.48
CA LEU A 45 4.33 2.04 27.64
C LEU A 45 3.95 2.21 26.17
N LYS A 46 4.93 2.45 25.29
CA LYS A 46 4.69 2.59 23.83
C LYS A 46 4.13 1.32 23.19
N ASN A 47 4.60 0.15 23.62
CA ASN A 47 4.18 -1.16 23.12
C ASN A 47 3.19 -1.86 24.07
N TRP A 48 2.37 -1.11 24.81
CA TRP A 48 1.43 -1.66 25.79
C TRP A 48 0.57 -2.85 25.26
N PRO A 49 0.11 -2.94 23.99
CA PRO A 49 -0.76 -4.04 23.57
C PRO A 49 -0.07 -5.41 23.69
N SER A 50 1.24 -5.48 23.40
CA SER A 50 2.01 -6.72 23.45
C SER A 50 2.57 -7.02 24.84
N VAL A 51 2.76 -6.01 25.69
CA VAL A 51 3.39 -6.18 27.00
C VAL A 51 2.42 -6.21 28.18
N ALA A 52 1.15 -5.83 27.98
CA ALA A 52 0.09 -5.92 28.98
C ALA A 52 0.04 -7.33 29.58
N THR A 53 -0.19 -7.45 30.88
CA THR A 53 0.09 -8.68 31.63
C THR A 53 -0.94 -9.00 32.69
N THR A 54 -1.05 -10.27 33.05
CA THR A 54 -1.77 -10.75 34.25
C THR A 54 -0.80 -11.10 35.39
N GLU A 55 0.51 -11.06 35.13
CA GLU A 55 1.53 -11.47 36.10
C GLU A 55 1.65 -10.46 37.26
N ALA A 56 1.36 -10.94 38.46
CA ALA A 56 1.31 -10.11 39.67
C ALA A 56 2.64 -9.40 39.98
N ASP A 57 3.77 -10.07 39.74
CA ASP A 57 5.09 -9.51 40.02
C ASP A 57 5.43 -8.35 39.09
N LYS A 58 5.10 -8.47 37.81
CA LYS A 58 5.27 -7.40 36.83
C LYS A 58 4.35 -6.20 37.13
N ILE A 59 3.13 -6.46 37.59
CA ILE A 59 2.19 -5.42 38.04
C ILE A 59 2.74 -4.69 39.28
N ARG A 60 3.32 -5.43 40.25
CA ARG A 60 3.98 -4.84 41.42
C ARG A 60 5.19 -4.01 41.03
N GLU A 61 6.03 -4.51 40.13
CA GLU A 61 7.18 -3.79 39.59
C GLU A 61 6.74 -2.46 38.96
N TRP A 62 5.75 -2.49 38.07
CA TRP A 62 5.21 -1.27 37.46
C TRP A 62 4.58 -0.32 38.46
N SER A 63 3.96 -0.83 39.53
CA SER A 63 3.40 0.03 40.58
C SER A 63 4.47 0.82 41.34
N GLN A 64 5.68 0.26 41.47
CA GLN A 64 6.83 0.91 42.08
C GLN A 64 7.51 1.87 41.09
N GLN A 65 7.64 1.46 39.83
CA GLN A 65 8.27 2.26 38.78
C GLN A 65 7.41 3.50 38.41
N TYR A 66 6.09 3.33 38.37
CA TYR A 66 5.13 4.36 38.00
C TYR A 66 4.18 4.66 39.17
N THR A 67 4.75 5.12 40.28
CA THR A 67 4.00 5.40 41.51
C THR A 67 2.80 6.32 41.25
N GLY A 68 1.61 5.85 41.66
CA GLY A 68 0.35 6.59 41.52
C GLY A 68 -0.23 6.60 40.10
N CYS A 69 0.29 5.76 39.19
CA CYS A 69 -0.27 5.61 37.85
C CYS A 69 -1.72 5.16 37.88
N ASN A 70 -2.47 5.53 36.85
CA ASN A 70 -3.70 4.84 36.54
C ASN A 70 -3.37 3.47 35.94
N TRP A 71 -4.38 2.59 35.86
CA TRP A 71 -4.24 1.28 35.23
C TRP A 71 -5.13 1.20 33.99
N GLY A 72 -4.63 0.58 32.94
CA GLY A 72 -5.40 0.24 31.74
C GLY A 72 -5.66 -1.26 31.67
N ILE A 73 -6.83 -1.64 31.16
CA ILE A 73 -7.17 -3.02 30.81
C ILE A 73 -7.19 -3.13 29.28
N ALA A 74 -6.36 -4.00 28.72
CA ALA A 74 -6.42 -4.33 27.30
C ALA A 74 -7.73 -5.08 27.00
N THR A 75 -8.51 -4.62 26.02
CA THR A 75 -9.75 -5.29 25.59
C THR A 75 -9.49 -6.17 24.37
N GLY A 76 -10.36 -7.15 24.13
CA GLY A 76 -10.18 -8.13 23.05
C GLY A 76 -10.10 -9.57 23.53
N ARG A 77 -9.69 -10.45 22.62
CA ARG A 77 -9.54 -11.89 22.83
C ARG A 77 -8.60 -12.21 23.98
N THR A 78 -7.53 -11.43 24.13
CA THR A 78 -6.47 -11.67 25.12
C THR A 78 -6.91 -11.49 26.58
N SER A 79 -7.88 -10.60 26.83
CA SER A 79 -8.53 -10.45 28.15
C SER A 79 -9.94 -11.06 28.19
N GLY A 80 -10.41 -11.63 27.07
CA GLY A 80 -11.73 -12.24 26.96
C GLY A 80 -12.91 -11.28 27.14
N ILE A 81 -12.72 -9.97 26.90
CA ILE A 81 -13.75 -8.94 27.15
C ILE A 81 -13.93 -7.97 25.98
N TRP A 82 -15.17 -7.50 25.81
CA TRP A 82 -15.58 -6.39 24.96
C TRP A 82 -16.35 -5.38 25.82
N VAL A 83 -16.05 -4.08 25.70
CA VAL A 83 -16.61 -3.07 26.60
C VAL A 83 -17.42 -2.04 25.80
N LEU A 84 -18.64 -1.77 26.25
CA LEU A 84 -19.45 -0.64 25.80
C LEU A 84 -19.23 0.54 26.76
N ASP A 85 -18.65 1.62 26.28
CA ASP A 85 -18.44 2.86 27.03
C ASP A 85 -19.59 3.82 26.74
N VAL A 86 -20.33 4.19 27.78
CA VAL A 86 -21.56 4.98 27.72
C VAL A 86 -21.26 6.37 28.26
N ASP A 87 -21.05 7.32 27.34
CA ASP A 87 -20.54 8.64 27.70
C ASP A 87 -21.66 9.65 28.00
N GLY A 88 -21.64 10.19 29.22
CA GLY A 88 -22.48 11.34 29.58
C GLY A 88 -23.97 11.02 29.63
N SER A 89 -24.78 12.09 29.63
CA SER A 89 -26.24 11.99 29.50
C SER A 89 -26.66 11.52 28.11
N ARG A 90 -25.91 11.90 27.06
CA ARG A 90 -26.21 11.50 25.67
C ARG A 90 -26.14 9.99 25.48
N GLY A 91 -25.05 9.36 25.92
CA GLY A 91 -24.89 7.91 25.85
C GLY A 91 -25.97 7.18 26.65
N LYS A 92 -26.29 7.66 27.86
CA LYS A 92 -27.38 7.08 28.68
C LYS A 92 -28.73 7.14 27.98
N THR A 93 -29.07 8.28 27.38
CA THR A 93 -30.32 8.43 26.61
C THR A 93 -30.34 7.51 25.40
N ALA A 94 -29.24 7.45 24.63
CA ALA A 94 -29.13 6.56 23.48
C ALA A 94 -29.30 5.09 23.89
N LEU A 95 -28.62 4.66 24.97
CA LEU A 95 -28.73 3.30 25.47
C LEU A 95 -30.13 2.98 25.98
N PHE A 96 -30.79 3.93 26.66
CA PHE A 96 -32.17 3.78 27.09
C PHE A 96 -33.12 3.58 25.90
N SER A 97 -32.97 4.37 24.84
CA SER A 97 -33.75 4.19 23.60
C SER A 97 -33.51 2.83 22.95
N LEU A 98 -32.26 2.38 22.89
CA LEU A 98 -31.90 1.07 22.33
C LEU A 98 -32.49 -0.08 23.16
N THR A 99 -32.38 -0.01 24.49
CA THR A 99 -32.92 -1.05 25.38
C THR A 99 -34.45 -1.10 25.37
N LYS A 100 -35.12 0.05 25.18
CA LYS A 100 -36.58 0.09 24.95
C LYS A 100 -36.96 -0.59 23.63
N ARG A 101 -36.13 -0.46 22.60
CA ARG A 101 -36.40 -0.99 21.25
C ARG A 101 -36.05 -2.47 21.10
N TYR A 102 -34.88 -2.90 21.58
CA TYR A 102 -34.32 -4.22 21.31
C TYR A 102 -34.29 -5.14 22.55
N GLY A 103 -34.70 -4.64 23.70
CA GLY A 103 -34.72 -5.38 24.96
C GLY A 103 -33.66 -4.91 25.96
N LYS A 104 -33.89 -5.23 27.23
CA LYS A 104 -33.01 -4.83 28.34
C LYS A 104 -31.61 -5.44 28.21
N LEU A 105 -30.61 -4.71 28.69
CA LEU A 105 -29.29 -5.30 28.88
C LEU A 105 -29.29 -6.24 30.09
N PRO A 106 -28.54 -7.35 30.03
CA PRO A 106 -28.30 -8.17 31.20
C PRO A 106 -27.42 -7.40 32.19
N THR A 107 -27.55 -7.74 33.47
CA THR A 107 -26.60 -7.30 34.49
C THR A 107 -25.21 -7.86 34.19
N THR A 108 -24.19 -7.00 34.24
CA THR A 108 -22.81 -7.37 33.91
C THR A 108 -21.82 -6.50 34.69
N PHE A 109 -20.53 -6.83 34.65
CA PHE A 109 -19.50 -6.03 35.33
C PHE A 109 -19.55 -4.58 34.84
N THR A 110 -19.78 -3.66 35.77
CA THR A 110 -20.05 -2.26 35.44
C THR A 110 -19.15 -1.34 36.25
N VAL A 111 -18.48 -0.44 35.54
CA VAL A 111 -17.61 0.58 36.14
C VAL A 111 -18.22 1.94 35.87
N ARG A 112 -18.45 2.72 36.92
CA ARG A 112 -18.84 4.13 36.80
C ARG A 112 -17.60 4.95 36.45
N THR A 113 -17.71 5.77 35.41
CA THR A 113 -16.65 6.69 34.98
C THR A 113 -16.97 8.12 35.42
N GLY A 114 -16.08 9.07 35.15
CA GLY A 114 -16.29 10.47 35.55
C GLY A 114 -17.55 11.13 34.97
N ARG A 115 -18.06 10.67 33.82
CA ARG A 115 -19.27 11.22 33.18
C ARG A 115 -20.29 10.14 32.76
N GLY A 116 -19.95 8.87 32.87
CA GLY A 116 -20.66 7.78 32.22
C GLY A 116 -20.53 6.45 32.96
N ILE A 117 -20.70 5.36 32.22
CA ILE A 117 -20.48 3.99 32.70
C ILE A 117 -19.81 3.15 31.62
N GLN A 118 -18.99 2.20 32.02
CA GLN A 118 -18.45 1.14 31.16
C GLN A 118 -19.14 -0.18 31.51
N LEU A 119 -19.73 -0.83 30.51
CA LEU A 119 -20.39 -2.12 30.62
C LEU A 119 -19.49 -3.17 29.96
N TYR A 120 -19.01 -4.12 30.74
CA TYR A 120 -18.07 -5.14 30.28
C TYR A 120 -18.84 -6.39 29.94
N PHE A 121 -18.65 -6.91 28.73
CA PHE A 121 -19.22 -8.16 28.26
C PHE A 121 -18.10 -9.15 27.93
N ARG A 122 -18.44 -10.44 27.93
CA ARG A 122 -17.56 -11.49 27.44
C ARG A 122 -17.29 -11.29 25.95
N TRP A 123 -16.05 -11.51 25.53
CA TRP A 123 -15.68 -11.49 24.13
C TRP A 123 -16.54 -12.50 23.33
N PRO A 124 -17.24 -12.08 22.27
CA PRO A 124 -18.09 -13.00 21.51
C PRO A 124 -17.25 -13.96 20.69
N ALA A 125 -17.55 -15.26 20.77
CA ALA A 125 -16.86 -16.28 19.97
C ALA A 125 -17.20 -16.19 18.46
N THR A 126 -18.35 -15.60 18.12
CA THR A 126 -18.95 -15.64 16.78
C THR A 126 -18.66 -14.42 15.91
N HIS A 127 -18.10 -13.34 16.46
CA HIS A 127 -17.92 -12.08 15.75
C HIS A 127 -16.55 -11.46 16.05
N GLU A 128 -15.90 -10.93 15.01
CA GLU A 128 -14.73 -10.06 15.19
C GLU A 128 -15.18 -8.61 15.38
N LEU A 129 -15.24 -8.17 16.64
CA LEU A 129 -15.60 -6.79 16.96
C LEU A 129 -14.39 -5.86 16.86
N ARG A 130 -14.62 -4.64 16.37
CA ARG A 130 -13.62 -3.57 16.29
C ARG A 130 -13.95 -2.45 17.28
N ASN A 131 -12.97 -1.60 17.57
CA ASN A 131 -13.21 -0.36 18.30
C ASN A 131 -14.13 0.55 17.49
N THR A 132 -15.11 1.18 18.13
CA THR A 132 -16.06 2.07 17.46
C THR A 132 -16.33 3.31 18.29
N ALA A 133 -16.48 4.47 17.65
CA ALA A 133 -16.95 5.68 18.30
C ALA A 133 -18.33 6.09 17.77
N GLY A 134 -19.32 6.21 18.65
CA GLY A 134 -20.69 6.63 18.32
C GLY A 134 -21.44 5.77 17.28
N LYS A 135 -20.98 4.54 17.03
CA LYS A 135 -21.52 3.65 15.97
C LYS A 135 -22.80 2.94 16.40
N ILE A 136 -22.82 2.49 17.65
CA ILE A 136 -23.93 1.75 18.25
C ILE A 136 -25.08 2.71 18.59
N GLY A 137 -24.75 3.95 18.94
CA GLY A 137 -25.66 5.05 19.22
C GLY A 137 -24.84 6.30 19.56
N ASP A 138 -25.50 7.46 19.65
CA ASP A 138 -24.81 8.71 20.02
C ASP A 138 -24.12 8.57 21.38
N ALA A 139 -22.83 8.93 21.44
CA ALA A 139 -21.98 8.76 22.61
C ALA A 139 -21.96 7.32 23.21
N LEU A 140 -22.14 6.31 22.36
CA LEU A 140 -21.92 4.89 22.68
C LEU A 140 -20.70 4.37 21.91
N ASP A 141 -19.60 4.27 22.63
CA ASP A 141 -18.32 3.81 22.11
C ASP A 141 -18.11 2.35 22.49
N SER A 142 -17.34 1.62 21.67
CA SER A 142 -16.97 0.25 22.00
C SER A 142 -15.46 0.05 21.96
N ARG A 143 -14.96 -0.72 22.92
CA ARG A 143 -13.56 -1.11 23.07
C ARG A 143 -13.43 -2.62 22.86
N ALA A 144 -12.72 -2.98 21.81
CA ALA A 144 -12.54 -4.34 21.31
C ALA A 144 -11.04 -4.65 21.15
N GLU A 145 -10.68 -5.60 20.28
CA GLU A 145 -9.28 -5.98 20.03
C GLU A 145 -8.42 -4.76 19.67
N GLY A 146 -7.21 -4.68 20.24
CA GLY A 146 -6.29 -3.55 20.09
C GLY A 146 -6.74 -2.26 20.80
N GLY A 147 -7.85 -2.29 21.53
CA GLY A 147 -8.33 -1.20 22.38
C GLY A 147 -8.02 -1.42 23.86
N TYR A 148 -8.31 -0.41 24.68
CA TYR A 148 -8.23 -0.51 26.13
C TYR A 148 -9.27 0.39 26.80
N VAL A 149 -9.51 0.12 28.08
CA VAL A 149 -10.27 0.96 29.00
C VAL A 149 -9.43 1.29 30.22
N VAL A 150 -9.70 2.43 30.86
CA VAL A 150 -9.09 2.75 32.16
C VAL A 150 -9.78 1.91 33.24
N ALA A 151 -8.98 1.18 34.01
CA ALA A 151 -9.40 0.24 35.03
C ALA A 151 -10.05 0.93 36.24
N PRO A 152 -10.90 0.22 37.00
CA PRO A 152 -11.38 0.72 38.29
C PRO A 152 -10.21 0.98 39.26
N SER A 153 -10.45 1.85 40.26
CA SER A 153 -9.46 2.43 41.17
C SER A 153 -8.46 3.40 40.54
N SER A 154 -8.64 3.73 39.25
CA SER A 154 -7.93 4.83 38.58
C SER A 154 -8.66 6.16 38.80
N ILE A 155 -7.96 7.28 38.62
CA ILE A 155 -8.51 8.64 38.77
C ILE A 155 -8.64 9.32 37.40
N HIS A 156 -9.84 9.78 37.04
CA HIS A 156 -10.08 10.56 35.82
C HIS A 156 -9.41 11.95 35.91
N PRO A 157 -9.05 12.59 34.78
CA PRO A 157 -8.56 13.98 34.79
C PRO A 157 -9.43 14.99 35.55
N SER A 158 -10.73 14.72 35.67
CA SER A 158 -11.67 15.55 36.44
C SER A 158 -11.65 15.29 37.96
N GLY A 159 -10.80 14.39 38.44
CA GLY A 159 -10.73 13.96 39.84
C GLY A 159 -11.70 12.84 40.23
N ALA A 160 -12.61 12.43 39.33
CA ALA A 160 -13.56 11.35 39.60
C ALA A 160 -12.86 9.98 39.52
N GLU A 161 -13.07 9.12 40.52
CA GLU A 161 -12.55 7.75 40.52
C GLU A 161 -13.39 6.83 39.63
N TYR A 162 -12.74 5.92 38.90
CA TYR A 162 -13.40 4.82 38.23
C TYR A 162 -13.80 3.78 39.27
N THR A 163 -15.09 3.66 39.57
CA THR A 163 -15.59 2.79 40.65
C THR A 163 -16.36 1.61 40.09
N VAL A 164 -16.07 0.39 40.56
CA VAL A 164 -16.93 -0.77 40.28
C VAL A 164 -18.28 -0.54 40.96
N VAL A 165 -19.36 -0.50 40.18
CA VAL A 165 -20.74 -0.37 40.70
C VAL A 165 -21.51 -1.69 40.60
N ASP A 166 -21.05 -2.61 39.76
CA ASP A 166 -21.52 -3.98 39.70
C ASP A 166 -20.34 -4.92 39.43
N ALA A 167 -20.13 -5.90 40.31
CA ALA A 167 -19.00 -6.83 40.24
C ALA A 167 -19.32 -8.16 39.54
N THR A 168 -20.55 -8.31 39.01
CA THR A 168 -21.02 -9.49 38.27
C THR A 168 -20.02 -9.86 37.18
N THR A 169 -19.63 -11.13 37.08
CA THR A 169 -18.70 -11.58 36.02
C THR A 169 -19.25 -11.24 34.64
N PRO A 170 -18.44 -10.73 33.69
CA PRO A 170 -18.92 -10.38 32.36
C PRO A 170 -19.69 -11.51 31.68
N VAL A 171 -20.93 -11.18 31.28
CA VAL A 171 -21.83 -12.06 30.53
C VAL A 171 -21.77 -11.76 29.04
N GLU A 172 -22.40 -12.60 28.22
CA GLU A 172 -22.50 -12.35 26.79
C GLU A 172 -23.34 -11.09 26.52
N ALA A 173 -22.89 -10.25 25.59
CA ALA A 173 -23.66 -9.11 25.13
C ALA A 173 -24.90 -9.60 24.35
N PRO A 174 -26.06 -8.92 24.47
CA PRO A 174 -27.23 -9.25 23.67
C PRO A 174 -26.92 -9.26 22.18
N ALA A 175 -27.53 -10.20 21.44
CA ALA A 175 -27.29 -10.36 20.00
C ALA A 175 -27.50 -9.06 19.21
N TRP A 176 -28.53 -8.28 19.57
CA TRP A 176 -28.81 -6.98 18.93
C TRP A 176 -27.65 -5.98 19.10
N LEU A 177 -26.99 -5.99 20.27
CA LEU A 177 -25.90 -5.07 20.58
C LEU A 177 -24.64 -5.46 19.81
N VAL A 178 -24.34 -6.76 19.75
CA VAL A 178 -23.24 -7.32 18.95
C VAL A 178 -23.44 -7.03 17.46
N GLN A 179 -24.66 -7.21 16.95
CA GLN A 179 -25.01 -6.93 15.56
C GLN A 179 -24.83 -5.44 15.20
N LEU A 180 -25.25 -4.51 16.07
CA LEU A 180 -25.03 -3.07 15.86
C LEU A 180 -23.53 -2.72 15.87
N ALA A 181 -22.76 -3.32 16.77
CA ALA A 181 -21.30 -3.13 16.84
C ALA A 181 -20.59 -3.69 15.59
N ALA A 182 -21.03 -4.84 15.08
CA ALA A 182 -20.47 -5.51 13.91
C ALA A 182 -20.91 -4.87 12.57
N SER A 183 -22.12 -4.32 12.49
CA SER A 183 -22.72 -3.77 11.26
C SER A 183 -21.83 -2.72 10.59
N PRO A 184 -21.56 -2.75 9.27
CA PRO A 184 -20.78 -1.71 8.59
C PRO A 184 -21.43 -0.32 8.65
N LEU A 185 -22.74 -0.25 8.90
CA LEU A 185 -23.55 0.97 8.81
C LEU A 185 -23.82 1.65 10.16
N GLY A 186 -23.63 0.96 11.29
CA GLY A 186 -24.04 1.42 12.63
C GLY A 186 -25.56 1.46 12.83
N HIS A 187 -26.03 2.18 13.86
CA HIS A 187 -27.47 2.29 14.17
C HIS A 187 -28.25 3.11 13.12
N PRO A 188 -29.45 2.65 12.65
CA PRO A 188 -30.16 3.25 11.51
C PRO A 188 -30.58 4.72 11.67
N LEU A 189 -30.65 5.23 12.91
CA LEU A 189 -31.10 6.60 13.25
C LEU A 189 -29.92 7.55 13.52
N ARG A 190 -28.88 7.53 12.68
CA ARG A 190 -27.81 8.53 12.77
C ARG A 190 -28.36 9.91 12.42
N VAL A 191 -28.77 10.68 13.44
CA VAL A 191 -29.11 12.09 13.28
C VAL A 191 -27.80 12.88 13.33
N SER A 192 -27.20 13.15 12.17
CA SER A 192 -26.23 14.23 12.06
C SER A 192 -26.99 15.56 12.17
N ASN A 193 -26.62 16.40 13.13
CA ASN A 193 -26.99 17.83 13.17
C ASN A 193 -26.23 18.57 12.06
N GLY A 194 -26.53 18.23 10.81
CA GLY A 194 -26.05 18.95 9.63
C GLY A 194 -27.17 19.83 9.07
N ASP A 195 -26.76 20.94 8.46
CA ASP A 195 -27.57 22.06 7.98
C ASP A 195 -28.71 21.68 7.01
N ARG A 196 -29.63 22.63 6.78
CA ARG A 196 -30.78 22.54 5.86
C ARG A 196 -30.36 21.96 4.50
N ILE A 197 -31.16 21.03 3.96
CA ILE A 197 -30.90 20.40 2.65
C ILE A 197 -31.46 21.31 1.53
N PRO A 198 -30.62 21.88 0.64
CA PRO A 198 -31.08 22.77 -0.45
C PRO A 198 -31.89 22.05 -1.55
N GLN A 199 -32.61 22.84 -2.36
CA GLN A 199 -33.55 22.41 -3.41
C GLN A 199 -32.97 21.39 -4.42
N GLY A 200 -33.81 20.43 -4.86
CA GLY A 200 -33.53 19.52 -5.99
C GLY A 200 -33.50 18.02 -5.66
N ASN A 201 -33.25 17.63 -4.40
CA ASN A 201 -33.02 16.22 -4.03
C ASN A 201 -34.01 15.63 -3.01
N GLY A 202 -35.11 16.33 -2.70
CA GLY A 202 -36.02 16.00 -1.60
C GLY A 202 -36.63 14.60 -1.69
N GLU A 203 -37.41 14.32 -2.73
CA GLU A 203 -38.13 13.04 -2.87
C GLU A 203 -37.20 11.86 -3.27
N PRO A 204 -36.27 11.99 -4.25
CA PRO A 204 -35.36 10.90 -4.59
C PRO A 204 -34.49 10.44 -3.41
N ALA A 205 -34.06 11.36 -2.54
CA ALA A 205 -33.27 11.00 -1.37
C ALA A 205 -34.11 10.34 -0.25
N LYS A 206 -35.40 10.72 -0.10
CA LYS A 206 -36.35 10.04 0.79
C LYS A 206 -36.65 8.62 0.28
N PHE A 207 -36.82 8.44 -1.03
CA PHE A 207 -36.97 7.13 -1.65
C PHE A 207 -35.73 6.24 -1.45
N LYS A 208 -34.53 6.75 -1.75
CA LYS A 208 -33.26 6.01 -1.52
C LYS A 208 -33.09 5.61 -0.06
N LEU A 209 -33.44 6.49 0.88
CA LEU A 209 -33.43 6.18 2.32
C LEU A 209 -34.43 5.06 2.66
N ALA A 210 -35.66 5.16 2.17
CA ALA A 210 -36.69 4.15 2.41
C ALA A 210 -36.31 2.77 1.84
N VAL A 211 -35.84 2.70 0.59
CA VAL A 211 -35.37 1.46 -0.05
C VAL A 211 -34.19 0.85 0.70
N LYS A 212 -33.24 1.68 1.14
CA LYS A 212 -32.10 1.22 1.94
C LYS A 212 -32.55 0.63 3.28
N LEU A 213 -33.50 1.26 3.96
CA LEU A 213 -34.06 0.77 5.22
C LEU A 213 -34.86 -0.53 5.03
N MET A 214 -35.60 -0.66 3.92
CA MET A 214 -36.26 -1.93 3.55
C MET A 214 -35.24 -3.05 3.34
N SER A 215 -34.11 -2.78 2.67
CA SER A 215 -33.07 -3.81 2.40
C SER A 215 -32.41 -4.38 3.65
N VAL A 216 -32.51 -3.69 4.80
CA VAL A 216 -31.99 -4.14 6.10
C VAL A 216 -33.12 -4.62 7.03
N GLY A 217 -34.32 -4.84 6.51
CA GLY A 217 -35.45 -5.39 7.25
C GLY A 217 -36.17 -4.41 8.18
N ALA A 218 -36.02 -3.10 7.99
CA ALA A 218 -36.71 -2.11 8.80
C ALA A 218 -38.24 -2.19 8.62
N THR A 219 -38.98 -2.02 9.72
CA THR A 219 -40.45 -2.03 9.68
C THR A 219 -40.99 -0.77 8.99
N ARG A 220 -42.25 -0.83 8.54
CA ARG A 220 -42.94 0.33 7.93
C ARG A 220 -42.83 1.59 8.79
N ASP A 221 -43.04 1.46 10.09
CA ASP A 221 -43.06 2.61 11.00
C ASP A 221 -41.67 3.19 11.22
N GLU A 222 -40.63 2.36 11.17
CA GLU A 222 -39.23 2.80 11.23
C GLU A 222 -38.82 3.55 9.96
N ILE A 223 -39.25 3.04 8.80
CA ILE A 223 -39.05 3.70 7.51
C ILE A 223 -39.78 5.04 7.49
N LEU A 224 -41.04 5.07 7.94
CA LEU A 224 -41.83 6.29 8.04
C LEU A 224 -41.19 7.32 8.97
N ALA A 225 -40.74 6.91 10.16
CA ALA A 225 -40.07 7.81 11.08
C ALA A 225 -38.79 8.42 10.48
N ALA A 226 -37.98 7.62 9.79
CA ALA A 226 -36.75 8.10 9.16
C ALA A 226 -37.01 9.04 7.97
N VAL A 227 -38.01 8.71 7.14
CA VAL A 227 -38.44 9.54 6.01
C VAL A 227 -39.01 10.87 6.51
N SER A 228 -39.87 10.86 7.52
CA SER A 228 -40.44 12.08 8.13
C SER A 228 -39.37 12.95 8.80
N ALA A 229 -38.40 12.35 9.49
CA ALA A 229 -37.28 13.09 10.07
C ALA A 229 -36.36 13.71 9.00
N ARG A 230 -36.24 13.08 7.84
CA ARG A 230 -35.54 13.66 6.69
C ARG A 230 -36.36 14.78 6.06
N ASP A 231 -37.66 14.59 5.91
CA ASP A 231 -38.61 15.56 5.36
C ASP A 231 -38.58 16.88 6.14
N ALA A 232 -38.58 16.83 7.47
CA ALA A 232 -38.51 18.01 8.34
C ALA A 232 -37.28 18.92 8.11
N ARG A 233 -36.24 18.42 7.43
CA ARG A 233 -35.00 19.16 7.09
C ARG A 233 -34.96 19.64 5.64
N CYS A 234 -35.94 19.26 4.82
CA CYS A 234 -36.08 19.74 3.46
C CYS A 234 -36.76 21.11 3.46
N GLU A 235 -36.34 21.99 2.55
CA GLU A 235 -36.95 23.29 2.34
C GLU A 235 -38.42 23.18 1.88
N HIS A 236 -38.71 22.21 1.01
CA HIS A 236 -40.07 21.79 0.68
C HIS A 236 -40.40 20.46 1.34
N GLN A 237 -41.23 20.52 2.38
CA GLN A 237 -41.68 19.36 3.15
C GLN A 237 -42.89 18.73 2.45
N LEU A 238 -42.90 17.40 2.37
CA LEU A 238 -44.07 16.63 1.94
C LEU A 238 -45.15 16.64 3.03
N GLY A 239 -44.73 16.73 4.29
CA GLY A 239 -45.60 16.64 5.45
C GLY A 239 -45.88 15.18 5.85
N PRO A 240 -46.38 14.95 7.09
CA PRO A 240 -46.49 13.61 7.67
C PRO A 240 -47.39 12.66 6.86
N THR A 241 -48.52 13.17 6.36
CA THR A 241 -49.50 12.39 5.60
C THR A 241 -48.94 11.90 4.27
N GLU A 242 -48.24 12.77 3.55
CA GLU A 242 -47.65 12.44 2.26
C GLU A 242 -46.42 11.54 2.42
N CYS A 243 -45.62 11.73 3.49
CA CYS A 243 -44.55 10.79 3.85
C CYS A 243 -45.10 9.37 4.10
N ALA A 244 -46.20 9.24 4.84
CA ALA A 244 -46.86 7.96 5.06
C ALA A 244 -47.35 7.34 3.75
N ARG A 245 -48.03 8.12 2.91
CA ARG A 245 -48.53 7.69 1.60
C ARG A 245 -47.40 7.21 0.69
N LYS A 246 -46.29 7.96 0.61
CA LYS A 246 -45.11 7.60 -0.19
C LYS A 246 -44.43 6.34 0.34
N VAL A 247 -44.31 6.17 1.66
CA VAL A 247 -43.76 4.95 2.27
C VAL A 247 -44.64 3.75 1.94
N ASP A 248 -45.96 3.87 2.00
CA ASP A 248 -46.89 2.81 1.58
C ASP A 248 -46.76 2.48 0.10
N GLU A 249 -46.67 3.51 -0.75
CA GLU A 249 -46.46 3.36 -2.19
C GLU A 249 -45.16 2.62 -2.50
N TRP A 250 -44.05 2.98 -1.83
CA TRP A 250 -42.75 2.33 -2.01
C TRP A 250 -42.74 0.91 -1.45
N LEU A 251 -43.38 0.67 -0.30
CA LEU A 251 -43.55 -0.67 0.24
C LEU A 251 -44.41 -1.55 -0.67
N ALA A 252 -45.50 -1.03 -1.24
CA ALA A 252 -46.33 -1.76 -2.20
C ALA A 252 -45.60 -2.04 -3.52
N ARG A 253 -44.78 -1.09 -3.99
CA ARG A 253 -43.87 -1.28 -5.14
C ARG A 253 -42.83 -2.37 -4.85
N CYS A 254 -42.33 -2.45 -3.62
CA CYS A 254 -41.42 -3.49 -3.19
C CYS A 254 -42.12 -4.81 -2.88
N ARG A 255 -43.37 -4.86 -2.41
CA ARG A 255 -44.12 -6.13 -2.17
C ARG A 255 -44.42 -6.90 -3.46
N ARG A 256 -44.43 -6.24 -4.61
CA ARG A 256 -44.45 -6.91 -5.94
C ARG A 256 -43.10 -7.53 -6.33
N ARG A 257 -42.04 -7.29 -5.56
CA ARG A 257 -40.70 -7.87 -5.65
C ARG A 257 -40.30 -8.40 -4.27
N ASP A 258 -40.66 -9.64 -3.97
CA ASP A 258 -40.36 -10.30 -2.70
C ASP A 258 -38.99 -9.91 -2.10
N PRO A 259 -38.93 -9.25 -0.93
CA PRO A 259 -37.69 -8.73 -0.38
C PRO A 259 -36.90 -9.84 0.34
N LEU A 260 -36.06 -10.52 -0.45
CA LEU A 260 -34.70 -10.97 -0.11
C LEU A 260 -34.47 -11.50 1.32
N VAL A 261 -34.85 -12.75 1.57
CA VAL A 261 -33.78 -13.68 1.96
C VAL A 261 -32.97 -13.85 0.68
N GLU A 262 -31.83 -13.16 0.55
CA GLU A 262 -30.85 -13.58 -0.44
C GLU A 262 -30.42 -14.99 -0.05
N HIS A 263 -31.15 -16.00 -0.53
CA HIS A 263 -30.54 -17.28 -0.79
C HIS A 263 -29.46 -16.96 -1.82
N ARG A 264 -28.26 -16.62 -1.35
CA ARG A 264 -27.06 -16.55 -2.17
C ARG A 264 -26.86 -17.97 -2.70
N ARG A 265 -27.41 -18.20 -3.88
CA ARG A 265 -27.17 -19.42 -4.62
C ARG A 265 -25.79 -19.26 -5.21
N ALA A 266 -24.96 -20.29 -5.08
CA ALA A 266 -23.71 -20.34 -5.82
C ALA A 266 -24.07 -20.25 -7.31
N ASP A 267 -23.46 -19.29 -8.01
CA ASP A 267 -23.51 -19.24 -9.46
C ASP A 267 -22.51 -20.28 -9.97
N LEU A 268 -23.01 -21.41 -10.46
CA LEU A 268 -22.21 -22.56 -10.86
C LEU A 268 -22.14 -22.63 -12.38
N LEU A 269 -20.94 -22.42 -12.92
CA LEU A 269 -20.64 -22.70 -14.33
C LEU A 269 -19.98 -24.07 -14.45
N THR A 270 -20.65 -25.00 -15.12
CA THR A 270 -20.08 -26.33 -15.40
C THR A 270 -19.07 -26.20 -16.54
N LEU A 271 -17.85 -26.69 -16.33
CA LEU A 271 -16.75 -26.54 -17.29
C LEU A 271 -17.07 -27.11 -18.68
N ALA A 272 -17.90 -28.15 -18.78
CA ALA A 272 -18.36 -28.72 -20.05
C ALA A 272 -19.17 -27.74 -20.91
N HIS A 273 -19.72 -26.67 -20.33
CA HIS A 273 -20.44 -25.61 -21.05
C HIS A 273 -19.55 -24.42 -21.42
N VAL A 274 -18.25 -24.48 -21.10
CA VAL A 274 -17.29 -23.43 -21.40
C VAL A 274 -16.51 -23.81 -22.65
N GLN A 275 -16.60 -22.98 -23.69
CA GLN A 275 -15.80 -23.16 -24.88
C GLN A 275 -14.33 -22.80 -24.57
N ALA A 276 -13.42 -23.75 -24.82
CA ALA A 276 -11.99 -23.48 -24.74
C ALA A 276 -11.59 -22.44 -25.80
N ARG A 277 -10.83 -21.43 -25.39
CA ARG A 277 -10.30 -20.38 -26.27
C ARG A 277 -8.85 -20.08 -25.88
N ASP A 278 -8.05 -19.72 -26.87
CA ASP A 278 -6.72 -19.18 -26.62
C ASP A 278 -6.80 -17.80 -25.97
N VAL A 279 -5.76 -17.44 -25.23
CA VAL A 279 -5.61 -16.09 -24.68
C VAL A 279 -5.38 -15.13 -25.83
N ASP A 280 -6.23 -14.11 -25.93
CA ASP A 280 -6.04 -12.96 -26.83
C ASP A 280 -4.95 -12.01 -26.29
N TRP A 281 -4.11 -11.46 -27.16
CA TRP A 281 -2.96 -10.64 -26.78
C TRP A 281 -2.91 -9.35 -27.60
N LEU A 282 -2.76 -8.22 -26.92
CA LEU A 282 -2.39 -6.96 -27.59
C LEU A 282 -0.90 -6.94 -27.89
N TRP A 283 -0.10 -7.54 -27.01
CA TRP A 283 1.34 -7.69 -27.19
C TRP A 283 1.82 -8.95 -26.49
N ARG A 284 2.07 -10.02 -27.23
CA ARG A 284 2.51 -11.29 -26.65
C ARG A 284 4.01 -11.24 -26.29
N PRO A 285 4.43 -11.75 -25.11
CA PRO A 285 3.65 -12.31 -24.01
C PRO A 285 3.39 -11.31 -22.85
N TYR A 286 3.40 -10.00 -23.13
CA TYR A 286 3.40 -8.95 -22.10
C TYR A 286 1.99 -8.45 -21.73
N LEU A 287 1.10 -8.23 -22.69
CA LEU A 287 -0.21 -7.59 -22.51
C LEU A 287 -1.35 -8.52 -22.97
N PRO A 288 -1.87 -9.38 -22.08
CA PRO A 288 -3.03 -10.21 -22.37
C PRO A 288 -4.31 -9.37 -22.34
N ALA A 289 -5.12 -9.51 -23.38
CA ALA A 289 -6.42 -8.88 -23.45
C ALA A 289 -7.37 -9.39 -22.36
N GLY A 290 -8.26 -8.51 -21.90
CA GLY A 290 -9.28 -8.84 -20.90
C GLY A 290 -8.73 -9.05 -19.49
N MET A 291 -7.48 -8.65 -19.24
CA MET A 291 -6.78 -8.92 -17.99
C MET A 291 -6.00 -7.70 -17.52
N LEU A 292 -5.55 -7.75 -16.26
CA LEU A 292 -4.69 -6.74 -15.68
C LEU A 292 -3.22 -7.07 -15.95
N ALA A 293 -2.46 -6.07 -16.38
CA ALA A 293 -1.01 -6.08 -16.48
C ALA A 293 -0.40 -4.95 -15.65
N MET A 294 0.86 -5.06 -15.24
CA MET A 294 1.54 -4.03 -14.46
C MET A 294 2.93 -3.72 -14.97
N LEU A 295 3.29 -2.45 -14.98
CA LEU A 295 4.65 -1.96 -15.21
C LEU A 295 5.16 -1.30 -13.93
N SER A 296 6.04 -2.01 -13.23
CA SER A 296 6.69 -1.56 -12.01
C SER A 296 8.07 -0.96 -12.28
N GLY A 297 8.55 -0.10 -11.39
CA GLY A 297 9.92 0.43 -11.44
C GLY A 297 10.09 1.66 -10.58
N ASP A 298 11.33 2.01 -10.25
CA ASP A 298 11.63 3.20 -9.46
C ASP A 298 11.17 4.50 -10.17
N PRO A 299 10.92 5.60 -9.43
CA PRO A 299 10.77 6.92 -10.03
C PRO A 299 11.94 7.22 -10.99
N GLY A 300 11.65 7.77 -12.18
CA GLY A 300 12.68 8.06 -13.19
C GLY A 300 13.11 6.88 -14.07
N ALA A 301 12.65 5.64 -13.79
CA ALA A 301 13.00 4.48 -14.63
C ALA A 301 12.53 4.58 -16.10
N GLY A 302 11.56 5.45 -16.42
CA GLY A 302 11.04 5.61 -17.78
C GLY A 302 9.73 4.87 -18.05
N LYS A 303 8.96 4.52 -17.02
CA LYS A 303 7.68 3.80 -17.14
C LYS A 303 6.69 4.49 -18.08
N THR A 304 6.46 5.79 -17.91
CA THR A 304 5.58 6.60 -18.79
C THR A 304 6.06 6.57 -20.24
N PHE A 305 7.38 6.61 -20.48
CA PHE A 305 7.92 6.48 -21.85
C PHE A 305 7.61 5.11 -22.45
N ILE A 306 7.81 4.03 -21.69
CA ILE A 306 7.49 2.68 -22.13
C ILE A 306 5.99 2.56 -22.42
N ALA A 307 5.13 3.06 -21.54
CA ALA A 307 3.68 3.01 -21.71
C ALA A 307 3.21 3.78 -22.95
N LEU A 308 3.78 4.97 -23.20
CA LEU A 308 3.49 5.74 -24.41
C LEU A 308 4.06 5.07 -25.67
N ALA A 309 5.22 4.41 -25.61
CA ALA A 309 5.77 3.65 -26.73
C ALA A 309 4.91 2.44 -27.11
N ILE A 310 4.35 1.77 -26.10
CA ILE A 310 3.37 0.70 -26.31
C ILE A 310 2.10 1.27 -26.95
N ALA A 311 1.54 2.34 -26.37
CA ALA A 311 0.33 2.96 -26.89
C ALA A 311 0.51 3.48 -28.33
N ALA A 312 1.63 4.14 -28.63
CA ALA A 312 1.94 4.66 -29.95
C ALA A 312 2.03 3.54 -31.00
N ALA A 313 2.75 2.46 -30.70
CA ALA A 313 2.83 1.31 -31.59
C ALA A 313 1.44 0.70 -31.86
N LEU A 314 0.65 0.45 -30.81
CA LEU A 314 -0.66 -0.20 -30.93
C LEU A 314 -1.70 0.68 -31.66
N THR A 315 -1.69 1.99 -31.42
CA THR A 315 -2.56 2.93 -32.16
C THR A 315 -2.16 3.03 -33.64
N ALA A 316 -0.88 2.87 -33.96
CA ALA A 316 -0.36 2.84 -35.33
C ALA A 316 -0.45 1.47 -36.02
N GLY A 317 -1.03 0.45 -35.36
CA GLY A 317 -1.14 -0.92 -35.89
C GLY A 317 0.21 -1.63 -36.00
N GLN A 318 1.09 -1.41 -35.02
CA GLN A 318 2.39 -2.06 -34.89
C GLN A 318 2.46 -2.85 -33.58
N VAL A 319 3.10 -4.01 -33.64
CA VAL A 319 3.43 -4.76 -32.43
C VAL A 319 4.57 -4.02 -31.71
N PRO A 320 4.44 -3.69 -30.40
CA PRO A 320 5.48 -2.97 -29.69
C PRO A 320 6.85 -3.68 -29.77
N SER A 321 7.90 -2.87 -29.91
CA SER A 321 9.31 -3.29 -30.12
C SER A 321 9.58 -4.18 -31.34
N SER A 322 8.61 -4.36 -32.24
CA SER A 322 8.72 -5.23 -33.41
C SER A 322 8.42 -4.45 -34.70
N VAL A 323 8.81 -5.03 -35.83
CA VAL A 323 8.42 -4.56 -37.18
C VAL A 323 7.10 -5.17 -37.65
N GLU A 324 6.55 -6.13 -36.89
CA GLU A 324 5.29 -6.80 -37.20
C GLU A 324 4.09 -5.85 -37.06
N ARG A 325 3.08 -6.08 -37.88
CA ARG A 325 1.82 -5.32 -37.89
C ARG A 325 0.75 -6.02 -37.07
N CYS A 326 -0.11 -5.23 -36.44
CA CYS A 326 -1.34 -5.68 -35.80
C CYS A 326 -2.50 -4.78 -36.22
N GLU A 327 -3.73 -5.16 -35.85
CA GLU A 327 -4.85 -4.24 -36.00
C GLU A 327 -4.65 -3.02 -35.10
N PRO A 328 -4.83 -1.79 -35.62
CA PRO A 328 -4.82 -0.59 -34.80
C PRO A 328 -5.90 -0.64 -33.72
N VAL A 329 -5.55 -0.24 -32.50
CA VAL A 329 -6.52 -0.18 -31.40
C VAL A 329 -6.57 1.19 -30.75
N ASP A 330 -7.74 1.53 -30.22
CA ASP A 330 -7.94 2.70 -29.38
C ASP A 330 -7.38 2.44 -27.97
N VAL A 331 -6.81 3.50 -27.38
CA VAL A 331 -6.15 3.47 -26.07
C VAL A 331 -6.79 4.53 -25.17
N LEU A 332 -7.27 4.13 -23.99
CA LEU A 332 -7.58 5.05 -22.90
C LEU A 332 -6.31 5.31 -22.08
N TYR A 333 -6.02 6.56 -21.76
CA TYR A 333 -4.85 6.92 -20.95
C TYR A 333 -5.27 7.82 -19.79
N MET A 334 -4.96 7.38 -18.56
CA MET A 334 -5.18 8.14 -17.34
C MET A 334 -3.83 8.57 -16.76
N THR A 335 -3.58 9.87 -16.70
CA THR A 335 -2.45 10.45 -15.96
C THR A 335 -2.85 11.75 -15.28
N VAL A 336 -2.45 11.91 -14.02
CA VAL A 336 -2.51 13.20 -13.30
C VAL A 336 -1.12 13.83 -13.15
N GLU A 337 -0.05 13.07 -13.38
CA GLU A 337 1.33 13.54 -13.20
C GLU A 337 1.88 14.23 -14.45
N ASN A 338 1.38 13.85 -15.62
CA ASN A 338 1.85 14.31 -16.91
C ASN A 338 0.76 15.14 -17.59
N ASP A 339 1.06 16.41 -17.87
CA ASP A 339 0.21 17.28 -18.67
C ASP A 339 0.05 16.76 -20.10
N ALA A 340 -1.17 16.80 -20.62
CA ALA A 340 -1.49 16.23 -21.93
C ALA A 340 -0.78 16.97 -23.07
N ALA A 341 -0.74 18.30 -23.02
CA ALA A 341 -0.22 19.13 -24.11
C ALA A 341 1.31 19.23 -24.07
N CYS A 342 1.90 19.34 -22.88
CA CYS A 342 3.32 19.59 -22.69
C CYS A 342 4.15 18.30 -22.60
N VAL A 343 3.56 17.18 -22.17
CA VAL A 343 4.30 15.95 -21.90
C VAL A 343 3.82 14.78 -22.73
N VAL A 344 2.53 14.44 -22.67
CA VAL A 344 2.00 13.25 -23.33
C VAL A 344 2.04 13.40 -24.84
N ARG A 345 1.43 14.48 -25.37
CA ARG A 345 1.30 14.69 -26.81
C ARG A 345 2.64 14.78 -27.54
N PRO A 346 3.65 15.58 -27.12
CA PRO A 346 4.91 15.67 -27.84
C PRO A 346 5.69 14.34 -27.84
N ARG A 347 5.65 13.59 -26.74
CA ARG A 347 6.31 12.27 -26.64
C ARG A 347 5.62 11.24 -27.53
N PHE A 348 4.29 11.22 -27.54
CA PHE A 348 3.51 10.31 -28.34
C PHE A 348 3.66 10.57 -29.85
N ASP A 349 3.65 11.83 -30.26
CA ASP A 349 3.90 12.22 -31.66
C ASP A 349 5.33 11.87 -32.10
N ALA A 350 6.32 12.05 -31.21
CA ALA A 350 7.71 11.64 -31.49
C ALA A 350 7.89 10.12 -31.65
N LEU A 351 6.91 9.33 -31.19
CA LEU A 351 6.83 7.88 -31.36
C LEU A 351 5.96 7.48 -32.56
N GLU A 352 5.51 8.45 -33.36
CA GLU A 352 4.68 8.25 -34.56
C GLU A 352 3.35 7.54 -34.27
N GLY A 353 2.81 7.72 -33.06
CA GLY A 353 1.51 7.18 -32.68
C GLY A 353 0.33 7.91 -33.36
N ASP A 354 -0.79 7.21 -33.53
CA ASP A 354 -2.02 7.82 -34.06
C ASP A 354 -2.80 8.52 -32.94
N ALA A 355 -2.66 9.84 -32.86
CA ALA A 355 -3.26 10.65 -31.79
C ALA A 355 -4.79 10.67 -31.84
N THR A 356 -5.42 10.26 -32.95
CA THR A 356 -6.89 10.15 -33.04
C THR A 356 -7.44 8.95 -32.26
N ARG A 357 -6.56 8.01 -31.88
CA ARG A 357 -6.87 6.77 -31.16
C ARG A 357 -6.35 6.77 -29.72
N LEU A 358 -5.71 7.84 -29.27
CA LEU A 358 -5.29 8.01 -27.87
C LEU A 358 -6.25 8.96 -27.14
N HIS A 359 -7.05 8.40 -26.24
CA HIS A 359 -8.11 9.11 -25.53
C HIS A 359 -7.71 9.36 -24.07
N MET A 360 -7.55 10.63 -23.72
CA MET A 360 -7.18 11.03 -22.35
C MET A 360 -8.40 11.07 -21.43
N VAL A 361 -8.34 10.38 -20.30
CA VAL A 361 -9.38 10.45 -19.26
C VAL A 361 -8.96 11.47 -18.21
N VAL A 362 -9.58 12.65 -18.26
CA VAL A 362 -9.18 13.83 -17.45
C VAL A 362 -10.01 14.03 -16.17
N GLY A 363 -11.09 13.27 -16.00
CA GLY A 363 -12.02 13.43 -14.90
C GLY A 363 -13.37 12.80 -15.22
N HIS A 364 -14.35 13.02 -14.36
CA HIS A 364 -15.75 12.69 -14.62
C HIS A 364 -16.58 13.97 -14.77
N VAL A 365 -17.71 13.84 -15.46
CA VAL A 365 -18.68 14.92 -15.65
C VAL A 365 -20.00 14.49 -15.03
N THR A 366 -20.64 15.36 -14.24
CA THR A 366 -22.01 15.16 -13.75
C THR A 366 -22.93 16.25 -14.25
N GLY A 367 -24.10 15.87 -14.76
CA GLY A 367 -25.05 16.78 -15.38
C GLY A 367 -24.80 16.97 -16.88
N ASP A 368 -25.72 17.67 -17.53
CA ASP A 368 -25.72 17.92 -18.97
C ASP A 368 -25.64 19.43 -19.28
N GLY A 369 -25.06 19.77 -20.44
CA GLY A 369 -25.00 21.15 -20.93
C GLY A 369 -24.07 22.06 -20.11
N ASP A 370 -24.39 23.35 -20.07
CA ASP A 370 -23.55 24.38 -19.43
C ASP A 370 -23.45 24.25 -17.90
N ASN A 371 -24.31 23.44 -17.28
CA ASN A 371 -24.31 23.16 -15.84
C ASN A 371 -23.52 21.89 -15.46
N ALA A 372 -22.80 21.30 -16.43
CA ALA A 372 -21.99 20.12 -16.20
C ALA A 372 -20.83 20.42 -15.23
N GLU A 373 -20.84 19.74 -14.08
CA GLU A 373 -19.76 19.81 -13.09
C GLU A 373 -18.67 18.80 -13.44
N ARG A 374 -17.40 19.22 -13.33
CA ARG A 374 -16.23 18.37 -13.58
C ARG A 374 -15.54 18.03 -12.27
N GLY A 375 -15.26 16.74 -12.06
CA GLY A 375 -14.58 16.25 -10.87
C GLY A 375 -13.45 15.26 -11.17
N PRO A 376 -12.62 14.94 -10.17
CA PRO A 376 -11.57 13.93 -10.31
C PRO A 376 -12.19 12.55 -10.54
N ILE A 377 -11.52 11.72 -11.32
CA ILE A 377 -11.94 10.33 -11.55
C ILE A 377 -11.08 9.36 -10.76
N TRP A 378 -11.71 8.32 -10.22
CA TRP A 378 -11.07 7.25 -9.45
C TRP A 378 -11.31 5.89 -10.11
N LEU A 379 -10.49 4.89 -9.78
CA LEU A 379 -10.66 3.53 -10.30
C LEU A 379 -11.95 2.85 -9.80
N THR A 380 -12.55 3.38 -8.73
CA THR A 380 -13.85 2.95 -8.20
C THR A 380 -15.03 3.49 -9.01
N ASP A 381 -14.82 4.47 -9.89
CA ASP A 381 -15.87 5.10 -10.70
C ASP A 381 -16.23 4.25 -11.93
N ALA A 382 -16.60 2.98 -11.67
CA ALA A 382 -16.80 1.97 -12.71
C ALA A 382 -17.82 2.39 -13.79
N SER A 383 -18.81 3.23 -13.45
CA SER A 383 -19.76 3.74 -14.44
C SER A 383 -19.13 4.71 -15.43
N ALA A 384 -18.25 5.60 -14.96
CA ALA A 384 -17.56 6.56 -15.82
C ALA A 384 -16.50 5.86 -16.70
N LEU A 385 -15.81 4.86 -16.13
CA LEU A 385 -14.86 4.04 -16.89
C LEU A 385 -15.55 3.20 -17.97
N ARG A 386 -16.74 2.63 -17.68
CA ARG A 386 -17.57 1.95 -18.70
C ARG A 386 -17.98 2.90 -19.82
N ASP A 387 -18.50 4.08 -19.48
CA ASP A 387 -18.89 5.08 -20.46
C ASP A 387 -17.73 5.47 -21.40
N ALA A 388 -16.52 5.64 -20.85
CA ALA A 388 -15.32 5.90 -21.65
C ALA A 388 -14.97 4.72 -22.58
N LEU A 389 -15.04 3.49 -22.09
CA LEU A 389 -14.78 2.28 -22.88
C LEU A 389 -15.85 2.02 -23.94
N ASP A 390 -17.13 2.32 -23.66
CA ASP A 390 -18.23 2.21 -24.61
C ASP A 390 -18.06 3.18 -25.79
N LYS A 391 -17.66 4.42 -25.50
CA LYS A 391 -17.45 5.49 -26.48
C LYS A 391 -16.24 5.26 -27.37
N THR A 392 -15.14 4.77 -26.79
CA THR A 392 -13.85 4.65 -27.48
C THR A 392 -13.59 3.25 -28.02
N ARG A 393 -14.26 2.22 -27.47
CA ARG A 393 -13.96 0.80 -27.72
C ARG A 393 -12.48 0.46 -27.50
N ALA A 394 -11.82 1.20 -26.62
CA ALA A 394 -10.39 1.03 -26.36
C ALA A 394 -10.07 -0.38 -25.88
N ARG A 395 -9.00 -0.94 -26.44
CA ARG A 395 -8.51 -2.27 -26.09
C ARG A 395 -7.35 -2.23 -25.10
N LEU A 396 -6.71 -1.09 -24.93
CA LEU A 396 -5.74 -0.83 -23.87
C LEU A 396 -6.22 0.35 -23.00
N MET A 397 -6.14 0.19 -21.69
CA MET A 397 -6.33 1.25 -20.71
C MET A 397 -5.06 1.38 -19.87
N VAL A 398 -4.41 2.54 -19.91
CA VAL A 398 -3.20 2.83 -19.13
C VAL A 398 -3.55 3.68 -17.92
N VAL A 399 -3.06 3.31 -16.74
CA VAL A 399 -3.21 4.07 -15.49
C VAL A 399 -1.84 4.45 -14.96
N ASP A 400 -1.49 5.74 -15.02
CA ASP A 400 -0.15 6.25 -14.77
C ASP A 400 -0.10 7.40 -13.74
N PRO A 401 0.36 7.13 -12.50
CA PRO A 401 0.51 5.83 -11.83
C PRO A 401 -0.78 5.42 -11.10
N ILE A 402 -0.93 4.13 -10.79
CA ILE A 402 -2.10 3.59 -10.09
C ILE A 402 -2.36 4.28 -8.75
N GLN A 403 -1.30 4.64 -8.02
CA GLN A 403 -1.42 5.25 -6.69
C GLN A 403 -2.28 6.52 -6.70
N SER A 404 -2.24 7.28 -7.79
CA SER A 404 -2.96 8.55 -7.93
C SER A 404 -4.47 8.37 -8.14
N TYR A 405 -4.92 7.16 -8.45
CA TYR A 405 -6.32 6.88 -8.81
C TYR A 405 -7.04 5.93 -7.84
N LEU A 406 -6.39 5.51 -6.74
CA LEU A 406 -7.00 4.64 -5.73
C LEU A 406 -8.07 5.35 -4.87
N GLY A 407 -8.02 6.68 -4.75
CA GLY A 407 -8.95 7.48 -3.95
C GLY A 407 -8.33 8.10 -2.70
N ALA A 408 -8.84 9.27 -2.28
CA ALA A 408 -8.29 10.10 -1.20
C ALA A 408 -8.29 9.47 0.22
N GLY A 409 -8.75 8.23 0.38
CA GLY A 409 -8.80 7.51 1.65
C GLY A 409 -8.36 6.05 1.58
N VAL A 410 -7.72 5.64 0.47
CA VAL A 410 -7.25 4.27 0.26
C VAL A 410 -5.75 4.20 0.50
N ASP A 411 -5.33 3.32 1.42
CA ASP A 411 -3.91 3.04 1.63
C ASP A 411 -3.45 1.97 0.63
N ALA A 412 -2.55 2.36 -0.29
CA ALA A 412 -1.99 1.48 -1.33
C ALA A 412 -1.19 0.28 -0.77
N HIS A 413 -0.82 0.31 0.52
CA HIS A 413 -0.14 -0.76 1.23
C HIS A 413 -1.09 -1.67 2.03
N ARG A 414 -2.39 -1.32 2.09
CA ARG A 414 -3.40 -2.13 2.77
C ARG A 414 -4.20 -2.94 1.79
N SER A 415 -3.94 -4.23 1.83
CA SER A 415 -4.42 -5.10 0.77
C SER A 415 -5.92 -5.36 0.76
N ASN A 416 -6.56 -5.25 1.92
CA ASN A 416 -8.02 -5.33 2.05
C ASN A 416 -8.75 -4.09 1.46
N GLU A 417 -8.04 -3.01 1.17
CA GLU A 417 -8.59 -1.79 0.56
C GLU A 417 -8.34 -1.74 -0.95
N THR A 418 -7.18 -2.24 -1.40
CA THR A 418 -6.79 -2.26 -2.83
C THR A 418 -7.42 -3.41 -3.61
N ARG A 419 -7.55 -4.62 -3.04
CA ARG A 419 -8.11 -5.79 -3.75
C ARG A 419 -9.51 -5.55 -4.35
N PRO A 420 -10.50 -5.00 -3.63
CA PRO A 420 -11.83 -4.77 -4.22
C PRO A 420 -11.82 -3.87 -5.45
N ILE A 421 -10.90 -2.91 -5.51
CA ILE A 421 -10.71 -2.00 -6.65
C ILE A 421 -10.15 -2.78 -7.84
N LEU A 422 -9.09 -3.56 -7.61
CA LEU A 422 -8.49 -4.41 -8.65
C LEU A 422 -9.46 -5.47 -9.16
N ASP A 423 -10.26 -6.09 -8.29
CA ASP A 423 -11.29 -7.04 -8.69
C ASP A 423 -12.36 -6.38 -9.56
N GLY A 424 -12.70 -5.12 -9.26
CA GLY A 424 -13.56 -4.29 -10.10
C GLY A 424 -12.97 -4.03 -11.49
N LEU A 425 -11.70 -3.64 -11.54
CA LEU A 425 -10.97 -3.44 -12.79
C LEU A 425 -10.79 -4.73 -13.59
N ALA A 426 -10.56 -5.87 -12.92
CA ALA A 426 -10.43 -7.16 -13.59
C ALA A 426 -11.73 -7.57 -14.28
N ARG A 427 -12.89 -7.35 -13.62
CA ARG A 427 -14.20 -7.54 -14.25
C ARG A 427 -14.41 -6.61 -15.43
N LEU A 428 -14.02 -5.34 -15.31
CA LEU A 428 -14.13 -4.37 -16.40
C LEU A 428 -13.24 -4.75 -17.59
N ALA A 429 -12.00 -5.17 -17.33
CA ALA A 429 -11.07 -5.67 -18.32
C ALA A 429 -11.69 -6.84 -19.08
N GLU A 430 -12.19 -7.86 -18.37
CA GLU A 430 -12.85 -9.03 -18.96
C GLU A 430 -14.08 -8.67 -19.79
N GLU A 431 -14.97 -7.84 -19.24
CA GLU A 431 -16.22 -7.38 -19.88
C GLU A 431 -15.96 -6.71 -21.24
N TYR A 432 -14.92 -5.88 -21.33
CA TYR A 432 -14.59 -5.13 -22.53
C TYR A 432 -13.49 -5.80 -23.38
N SER A 433 -12.99 -6.96 -22.95
CA SER A 433 -11.75 -7.54 -23.48
C SER A 433 -10.60 -6.52 -23.53
N CYS A 434 -10.56 -5.55 -22.62
CA CYS A 434 -9.51 -4.53 -22.59
C CYS A 434 -8.35 -4.99 -21.69
N CYS A 435 -7.11 -4.77 -22.09
CA CYS A 435 -5.97 -4.92 -21.18
C CYS A 435 -5.85 -3.64 -20.35
N VAL A 436 -5.86 -3.75 -19.02
CA VAL A 436 -5.59 -2.60 -18.14
C VAL A 436 -4.15 -2.67 -17.67
N LEU A 437 -3.32 -1.75 -18.16
CA LEU A 437 -1.91 -1.60 -17.80
C LEU A 437 -1.76 -0.60 -16.64
N LEU A 438 -1.34 -1.09 -15.49
CA LEU A 438 -1.16 -0.32 -14.26
C LEU A 438 0.32 0.06 -14.08
N LEU A 439 0.65 1.34 -13.99
CA LEU A 439 2.01 1.79 -13.69
C LEU A 439 2.19 1.98 -12.19
N ARG A 440 3.29 1.46 -11.63
CA ARG A 440 3.55 1.46 -10.19
C ARG A 440 4.97 1.90 -9.87
N HIS A 441 5.12 2.82 -8.91
CA HIS A 441 6.40 3.07 -8.24
C HIS A 441 6.72 1.99 -7.20
N LEU A 442 7.96 1.52 -7.18
CA LEU A 442 8.45 0.66 -6.10
C LEU A 442 8.67 1.47 -4.81
N GLY A 443 8.46 0.82 -3.65
CA GLY A 443 8.71 1.43 -2.35
C GLY A 443 10.18 1.39 -1.93
N LYS A 444 10.61 2.33 -1.06
CA LYS A 444 11.95 2.31 -0.46
C LYS A 444 12.08 1.09 0.47
N ALA A 445 13.14 0.28 0.31
CA ALA A 445 13.40 -0.86 1.18
C ALA A 445 13.63 -0.40 2.63
N GLN A 446 12.89 -0.97 3.59
CA GLN A 446 13.43 -1.10 4.96
C GLN A 446 14.35 -2.32 4.99
N THR A 447 15.54 -2.14 5.56
CA THR A 447 16.60 -3.13 5.86
C THR A 447 16.21 -4.61 5.63
N GLY A 448 16.48 -5.12 4.43
CA GLY A 448 16.23 -6.51 4.03
C GLY A 448 16.39 -6.72 2.52
N ARG A 449 16.76 -7.95 2.11
CA ARG A 449 17.13 -8.39 0.75
C ARG A 449 16.33 -7.71 -0.38
N ALA A 450 17.02 -7.33 -1.47
CA ALA A 450 16.48 -6.65 -2.67
C ALA A 450 15.22 -7.30 -3.28
N ILE A 451 15.04 -8.60 -3.06
CA ILE A 451 13.85 -9.39 -3.46
C ILE A 451 12.55 -8.81 -2.87
N HIS A 452 12.62 -8.10 -1.73
CA HIS A 452 11.44 -7.61 -1.00
C HIS A 452 11.00 -6.18 -1.35
N ARG A 453 11.67 -5.44 -2.27
CA ARG A 453 11.28 -4.05 -2.63
C ARG A 453 9.89 -3.95 -3.30
N GLY A 454 9.47 -5.00 -4.00
CA GLY A 454 8.12 -5.12 -4.57
C GLY A 454 7.06 -5.65 -3.59
N LEU A 455 7.45 -6.11 -2.40
CA LEU A 455 6.55 -6.82 -1.47
C LEU A 455 5.76 -5.91 -0.53
N GLY A 456 6.01 -4.60 -0.53
CA GLY A 456 5.10 -3.65 0.11
C GLY A 456 3.69 -3.63 -0.50
N SER A 457 3.49 -4.34 -1.61
CA SER A 457 2.22 -4.50 -2.31
C SER A 457 2.10 -5.88 -3.00
N ILE A 458 2.36 -6.97 -2.25
CA ILE A 458 2.16 -8.37 -2.71
C ILE A 458 0.81 -8.53 -3.42
N ASP A 459 -0.22 -7.87 -2.92
CA ASP A 459 -1.58 -8.04 -3.42
C ASP A 459 -1.86 -7.29 -4.74
N LEU A 460 -1.15 -6.19 -5.03
CA LEU A 460 -1.16 -5.58 -6.36
C LEU A 460 -0.51 -6.51 -7.38
N THR A 461 0.66 -7.07 -7.04
CA THR A 461 1.33 -8.06 -7.89
C THR A 461 0.49 -9.33 -8.02
N GLY A 462 -0.22 -9.75 -6.97
CA GLY A 462 -1.10 -10.92 -6.97
C GLY A 462 -2.26 -10.80 -7.96
N ALA A 463 -2.85 -9.62 -8.10
CA ALA A 463 -4.02 -9.37 -8.93
C ALA A 463 -3.74 -9.38 -10.44
N VAL A 464 -2.53 -9.02 -10.87
CA VAL A 464 -2.18 -8.95 -12.31
C VAL A 464 -1.76 -10.30 -12.88
N ARG A 465 -1.97 -10.51 -14.18
CA ARG A 465 -1.59 -11.75 -14.88
C ARG A 465 -0.21 -11.68 -15.51
N SER A 466 0.22 -10.46 -15.84
CA SER A 466 1.55 -10.13 -16.34
C SER A 466 2.12 -8.95 -15.55
N GLU A 467 3.38 -9.02 -15.16
CA GLU A 467 4.09 -7.89 -14.56
C GLU A 467 5.46 -7.73 -15.20
N MET A 468 5.76 -6.51 -15.63
CA MET A 468 7.08 -6.10 -16.08
C MET A 468 7.73 -5.14 -15.07
N LEU A 469 9.05 -5.16 -15.04
CA LEU A 469 9.91 -4.30 -14.24
C LEU A 469 10.80 -3.48 -15.16
N ALA A 470 10.66 -2.16 -15.09
CA ALA A 470 11.54 -1.21 -15.77
C ALA A 470 12.61 -0.70 -14.79
N GLY A 471 13.85 -0.63 -15.27
CA GLY A 471 14.94 -0.01 -14.54
C GLY A 471 16.26 -0.09 -15.31
N SER A 472 17.32 0.32 -14.64
CA SER A 472 18.68 0.33 -15.21
C SER A 472 19.56 -0.74 -14.62
N SER A 473 20.62 -1.06 -15.33
CA SER A 473 21.77 -1.75 -14.75
C SER A 473 22.30 -0.97 -13.55
N PRO A 474 22.69 -1.64 -12.46
CA PRO A 474 23.35 -0.98 -11.32
C PRO A 474 24.72 -0.42 -11.71
N ASP A 475 25.28 -0.90 -12.83
CA ASP A 475 26.62 -0.56 -13.30
C ASP A 475 26.65 0.54 -14.37
N ASP A 476 25.53 0.77 -15.06
CA ASP A 476 25.39 1.82 -16.07
C ASP A 476 23.92 2.29 -16.13
N PRO A 477 23.58 3.43 -15.52
CA PRO A 477 22.23 3.99 -15.54
C PRO A 477 21.65 4.26 -16.95
N ARG A 478 22.50 4.25 -17.98
CA ARG A 478 22.10 4.37 -19.40
C ARG A 478 21.67 3.05 -20.00
N GLN A 479 22.11 1.92 -19.44
CA GLN A 479 21.63 0.60 -19.84
C GLN A 479 20.31 0.32 -19.13
N ARG A 480 19.20 0.55 -19.82
CA ARG A 480 17.85 0.35 -19.27
C ARG A 480 17.16 -0.80 -19.96
N ALA A 481 16.35 -1.53 -19.21
CA ALA A 481 15.54 -2.61 -19.74
C ALA A 481 14.20 -2.75 -19.02
N MET A 482 13.24 -3.30 -19.75
CA MET A 482 11.98 -3.81 -19.25
C MET A 482 12.07 -5.34 -19.20
N VAL A 483 11.96 -5.92 -18.01
CA VAL A 483 12.05 -7.36 -17.76
C VAL A 483 10.69 -7.88 -17.31
N GLN A 484 10.17 -8.93 -17.93
CA GLN A 484 8.94 -9.57 -17.44
C GLN A 484 9.27 -10.42 -16.21
N ILE A 485 8.68 -10.07 -15.06
CA ILE A 485 8.93 -10.72 -13.76
C ILE A 485 7.77 -11.61 -13.30
N LYS A 486 6.62 -11.52 -13.98
CA LYS A 486 5.47 -12.39 -13.76
C LYS A 486 4.74 -12.62 -15.08
N ASN A 487 4.33 -13.86 -15.31
CA ASN A 487 3.41 -14.27 -16.36
C ASN A 487 2.70 -15.54 -15.90
N ASN A 488 1.39 -15.47 -15.75
CA ASN A 488 0.57 -16.62 -15.34
C ASN A 488 0.00 -17.40 -16.54
N LEU A 489 0.28 -16.97 -17.78
CA LEU A 489 -0.38 -17.45 -18.99
C LEU A 489 0.57 -18.19 -19.95
N GLY A 490 1.87 -18.22 -19.64
CA GLY A 490 2.88 -18.86 -20.47
C GLY A 490 4.30 -18.52 -20.06
N ALA A 491 5.25 -18.72 -20.97
CA ALA A 491 6.66 -18.39 -20.77
C ALA A 491 6.89 -16.87 -20.66
N TYR A 492 7.96 -16.49 -19.98
CA TYR A 492 8.40 -15.09 -19.96
C TYR A 492 8.90 -14.64 -21.33
N GLY A 493 8.54 -13.42 -21.70
CA GLY A 493 9.12 -12.75 -22.86
C GLY A 493 10.57 -12.33 -22.59
N PRO A 494 11.33 -12.03 -23.65
CA PRO A 494 12.68 -11.52 -23.50
C PRO A 494 12.70 -10.21 -22.71
N ALA A 495 13.83 -9.92 -22.05
CA ALA A 495 14.06 -8.58 -21.54
C ALA A 495 14.29 -7.62 -22.71
N LEU A 496 13.64 -6.47 -22.72
CA LEU A 496 13.73 -5.51 -23.81
C LEU A 496 14.47 -4.26 -23.34
N GLY A 497 15.59 -3.97 -24.01
CA GLY A 497 16.37 -2.77 -23.75
C GLY A 497 15.70 -1.53 -24.35
N TYR A 498 15.89 -0.39 -23.70
CA TYR A 498 15.46 0.91 -24.21
C TYR A 498 16.44 2.01 -23.81
N VAL A 499 16.36 3.12 -24.54
CA VAL A 499 17.03 4.35 -24.14
C VAL A 499 16.08 5.53 -24.25
N ILE A 500 16.31 6.52 -23.40
CA ILE A 500 15.71 7.84 -23.49
C ILE A 500 16.89 8.79 -23.70
N ASP A 501 16.95 9.44 -24.85
CA ASP A 501 18.05 10.34 -25.17
C ASP A 501 17.93 11.69 -24.45
N GLU A 502 18.93 12.56 -24.62
CA GLU A 502 19.02 13.88 -23.99
C GLU A 502 17.89 14.83 -24.43
N THR A 503 17.28 14.56 -25.59
CA THR A 503 16.10 15.30 -26.09
C THR A 503 14.78 14.73 -25.58
N GLY A 504 14.84 13.66 -24.77
CA GLY A 504 13.68 12.98 -24.23
C GLY A 504 12.99 12.07 -25.23
N ARG A 505 13.65 11.61 -26.30
CA ARG A 505 13.06 10.61 -27.22
C ARG A 505 13.34 9.20 -26.75
N PHE A 506 12.32 8.36 -26.83
CA PHE A 506 12.41 6.95 -26.47
C PHE A 506 12.67 6.08 -27.70
N ARG A 507 13.53 5.08 -27.57
CA ARG A 507 13.66 3.99 -28.57
C ARG A 507 13.94 2.65 -27.91
N TRP A 508 13.37 1.59 -28.48
CA TRP A 508 13.75 0.22 -28.17
C TRP A 508 15.15 -0.08 -28.72
N THR A 509 15.95 -0.85 -27.99
CA THR A 509 17.29 -1.29 -28.41
C THR A 509 17.36 -2.79 -28.73
N GLY A 510 16.21 -3.47 -28.76
CA GLY A 510 16.11 -4.91 -28.92
C GLY A 510 16.24 -5.67 -27.59
N GLU A 511 16.58 -6.94 -27.67
CA GLU A 511 16.74 -7.80 -26.50
C GLU A 511 17.89 -7.33 -25.59
N SER A 512 17.71 -7.49 -24.29
CA SER A 512 18.67 -7.15 -23.25
C SER A 512 19.02 -8.38 -22.42
N SER A 513 20.24 -8.42 -21.89
CA SER A 513 20.66 -9.45 -20.95
C SER A 513 20.34 -9.11 -19.49
N LEU A 514 19.74 -7.94 -19.21
CA LEU A 514 19.42 -7.54 -17.83
C LEU A 514 18.33 -8.42 -17.24
N THR A 515 18.53 -8.79 -15.99
CA THR A 515 17.58 -9.60 -15.20
C THR A 515 16.88 -8.76 -14.15
N GLN A 516 15.84 -9.33 -13.52
CA GLN A 516 15.19 -8.73 -12.36
C GLN A 516 16.19 -8.42 -11.24
N SER A 517 17.13 -9.33 -10.98
CA SER A 517 18.11 -9.17 -9.91
C SER A 517 19.08 -8.03 -10.19
N ASP A 518 19.44 -7.81 -11.45
CA ASP A 518 20.29 -6.69 -11.84
C ASP A 518 19.57 -5.37 -11.58
N ILE A 519 18.32 -5.22 -12.05
CA ILE A 519 17.54 -3.98 -11.89
C ILE A 519 17.27 -3.65 -10.41
N LEU A 520 17.04 -4.66 -9.56
CA LEU A 520 16.76 -4.44 -8.14
C LEU A 520 18.01 -4.32 -7.26
N ALA A 521 19.20 -4.52 -7.83
CA ALA A 521 20.45 -4.39 -7.08
C ALA A 521 20.61 -2.95 -6.56
N PRO A 522 21.11 -2.75 -5.33
CA PRO A 522 21.44 -1.41 -4.87
C PRO A 522 22.51 -0.78 -5.77
N GLU A 523 22.36 0.51 -6.06
CA GLU A 523 23.42 1.31 -6.68
C GLU A 523 24.70 1.14 -5.83
N SER A 524 25.79 0.66 -6.43
CA SER A 524 26.99 0.37 -5.66
C SER A 524 27.70 1.67 -5.33
N ALA A 525 27.68 2.08 -4.05
CA ALA A 525 28.31 3.31 -3.56
C ALA A 525 29.86 3.27 -3.55
N GLY A 526 30.53 2.56 -4.47
CA GLY A 526 31.98 2.35 -4.44
C GLY A 526 32.59 1.95 -5.79
N HIS A 527 32.15 2.58 -6.88
CA HIS A 527 32.50 2.14 -8.25
C HIS A 527 33.95 2.40 -8.70
N GLU A 528 34.72 3.28 -8.07
CA GLU A 528 36.10 3.53 -8.50
C GLU A 528 37.13 2.56 -7.87
N THR A 529 37.05 2.29 -6.57
CA THR A 529 38.05 1.45 -5.87
C THR A 529 37.90 -0.03 -6.17
N ALA A 530 36.67 -0.59 -6.10
CA ALA A 530 36.44 -2.02 -6.36
C ALA A 530 36.70 -2.43 -7.82
N ARG A 531 36.60 -1.48 -8.77
CA ARG A 531 36.93 -1.69 -10.18
C ARG A 531 38.44 -1.66 -10.42
N GLY A 532 39.16 -0.77 -9.74
CA GLY A 532 40.63 -0.75 -9.73
C GLY A 532 41.18 -2.07 -9.21
N GLU A 533 40.74 -2.49 -8.02
CA GLU A 533 41.17 -3.74 -7.37
C GLU A 533 40.93 -4.98 -8.24
N ALA A 534 39.74 -5.11 -8.86
CA ALA A 534 39.44 -6.25 -9.73
C ALA A 534 40.24 -6.21 -11.05
N THR A 535 40.60 -5.02 -11.55
CA THR A 535 41.40 -4.85 -12.76
C THR A 535 42.86 -5.23 -12.50
N GLU A 536 43.42 -4.73 -11.40
CA GLU A 536 44.79 -5.05 -10.98
C GLU A 536 44.93 -6.53 -10.63
N TRP A 537 43.98 -7.08 -9.86
CA TRP A 537 43.96 -8.50 -9.54
C TRP A 537 43.91 -9.39 -10.80
N LEU A 538 43.08 -9.02 -11.79
CA LEU A 538 42.94 -9.82 -13.02
C LEU A 538 44.19 -9.76 -13.90
N ARG A 539 44.90 -8.62 -13.94
CA ARG A 539 46.21 -8.51 -14.61
C ARG A 539 47.23 -9.43 -13.95
N THR A 540 47.35 -9.34 -12.63
CA THR A 540 48.28 -10.18 -11.86
C THR A 540 47.97 -11.67 -12.02
N TYR A 541 46.69 -12.05 -11.98
CA TYR A 541 46.28 -13.46 -12.06
C TYR A 541 46.51 -14.09 -13.44
N LEU A 542 46.51 -13.28 -14.51
CA LEU A 542 46.73 -13.72 -15.89
C LEU A 542 48.15 -13.46 -16.41
N ALA A 543 49.03 -12.88 -15.59
CA ALA A 543 50.43 -12.63 -15.94
C ALA A 543 51.21 -13.94 -16.20
N ASP A 544 50.95 -14.99 -15.42
CA ASP A 544 51.59 -16.31 -15.56
C ASP A 544 51.02 -17.16 -16.73
N GLY A 545 50.26 -16.53 -17.63
CA GLY A 545 49.71 -17.16 -18.83
C GLY A 545 48.21 -17.45 -18.79
N SER A 546 47.74 -18.10 -19.86
CA SER A 546 46.31 -18.27 -20.12
C SER A 546 45.62 -19.21 -19.10
N ARG A 547 44.42 -18.84 -18.64
CA ARG A 547 43.61 -19.61 -17.68
C ARG A 547 42.20 -19.86 -18.20
N THR A 548 41.56 -20.96 -17.82
CA THR A 548 40.15 -21.17 -18.18
C THR A 548 39.23 -20.22 -17.43
N ALA A 549 38.10 -19.84 -18.03
CA ALA A 549 37.12 -18.95 -17.38
C ALA A 549 36.62 -19.50 -16.02
N LYS A 550 36.59 -20.83 -15.87
CA LYS A 550 36.21 -21.49 -14.62
C LYS A 550 37.27 -21.34 -13.53
N GLU A 551 38.55 -21.43 -13.88
CA GLU A 551 39.65 -21.19 -12.93
C GLU A 551 39.67 -19.73 -12.49
N VAL A 552 39.48 -18.79 -13.43
CA VAL A 552 39.40 -17.36 -13.12
C VAL A 552 38.21 -17.07 -12.20
N GLU A 553 37.06 -17.73 -12.41
CA GLU A 553 35.89 -17.57 -11.53
C GLU A 553 36.11 -18.11 -10.12
N VAL A 554 36.75 -19.28 -9.99
CA VAL A 554 37.06 -19.88 -8.69
C VAL A 554 38.07 -19.02 -7.93
N ALA A 555 39.13 -18.56 -8.59
CA ALA A 555 40.17 -17.74 -7.98
C ALA A 555 39.64 -16.34 -7.59
N ALA A 556 38.77 -15.75 -8.42
CA ALA A 556 38.13 -14.47 -8.11
C ALA A 556 37.31 -14.55 -6.81
N ARG A 557 36.52 -15.61 -6.66
CA ARG A 557 35.72 -15.84 -5.46
C ARG A 557 36.60 -16.08 -4.23
N ALA A 558 37.72 -16.80 -4.39
CA ALA A 558 38.69 -17.01 -3.32
C ALA A 558 39.37 -15.69 -2.89
N ALA A 559 39.55 -14.75 -3.81
CA ALA A 559 40.08 -13.41 -3.55
C ALA A 559 39.02 -12.41 -3.03
N GLY A 560 37.80 -12.86 -2.74
CA GLY A 560 36.72 -12.00 -2.28
C GLY A 560 36.11 -11.10 -3.37
N LEU A 561 36.47 -11.31 -4.63
CA LEU A 561 35.97 -10.54 -5.77
C LEU A 561 34.71 -11.18 -6.34
N SER A 562 33.71 -10.35 -6.66
CA SER A 562 32.51 -10.85 -7.34
C SER A 562 32.85 -11.24 -8.78
N TRP A 563 32.23 -12.32 -9.27
CA TRP A 563 32.43 -12.75 -10.66
C TRP A 563 32.04 -11.66 -11.68
N ALA A 564 31.04 -10.85 -11.34
CA ALA A 564 30.64 -9.69 -12.12
C ALA A 564 31.73 -8.61 -12.18
N ALA A 565 32.46 -8.35 -11.08
CA ALA A 565 33.57 -7.40 -11.07
C ALA A 565 34.73 -7.87 -11.96
N VAL A 566 35.09 -9.15 -11.91
CA VAL A 566 36.18 -9.73 -12.74
C VAL A 566 35.81 -9.78 -14.22
N ARG A 567 34.56 -10.09 -14.56
CA ARG A 567 34.08 -9.99 -15.95
C ARG A 567 34.12 -8.56 -16.49
N ARG A 568 33.88 -7.56 -15.64
CA ARG A 568 33.96 -6.12 -15.99
C ARG A 568 35.41 -5.63 -16.09
N ALA A 569 36.30 -6.16 -15.26
CA ALA A 569 37.74 -5.90 -15.29
C ALA A 569 38.42 -6.46 -16.54
N LYS A 570 37.82 -7.43 -17.25
CA LYS A 570 38.41 -8.10 -18.41
C LYS A 570 38.95 -7.15 -19.49
N ARG A 571 38.14 -6.24 -20.03
CA ARG A 571 38.61 -5.27 -21.04
C ARG A 571 39.62 -4.27 -20.46
N PRO A 572 39.36 -3.59 -19.32
CA PRO A 572 40.33 -2.69 -18.69
C PRO A 572 41.67 -3.35 -18.34
N ALA A 573 41.65 -4.63 -17.97
CA ALA A 573 42.84 -5.41 -17.68
C ALA A 573 43.64 -5.77 -18.95
N GLY A 574 43.10 -5.55 -20.15
CA GLY A 574 43.70 -6.02 -21.39
C GLY A 574 43.52 -7.52 -21.63
N ALA A 575 42.57 -8.17 -20.96
CA ALA A 575 42.31 -9.60 -21.13
C ALA A 575 41.34 -9.89 -22.29
N GLN A 576 41.69 -10.86 -23.12
CA GLN A 576 40.86 -11.41 -24.19
C GLN A 576 40.44 -12.84 -23.86
N SER A 577 39.44 -13.37 -24.58
CA SER A 577 39.15 -14.80 -24.52
C SER A 577 39.01 -15.43 -25.88
N HIS A 578 39.56 -16.63 -26.02
CA HIS A 578 39.40 -17.48 -27.17
C HIS A 578 38.90 -18.86 -26.72
N LYS A 579 38.39 -19.65 -27.67
CA LYS A 579 37.92 -21.00 -27.41
C LYS A 579 39.07 -21.97 -27.66
N ALA A 580 39.45 -22.76 -26.66
CA ALA A 580 40.66 -23.59 -26.74
C ALA A 580 40.59 -24.69 -27.83
N THR A 581 39.39 -25.23 -28.11
CA THR A 581 39.13 -26.24 -29.14
C THR A 581 37.67 -26.17 -29.61
N PHE A 582 37.33 -26.83 -30.73
CA PHE A 582 35.94 -26.99 -31.20
C PHE A 582 35.18 -27.91 -30.22
N GLY A 583 34.62 -27.31 -29.16
CA GLY A 583 33.95 -28.00 -28.05
C GLY A 583 34.54 -27.71 -26.67
N GLY A 584 35.71 -27.07 -26.60
CA GLY A 584 36.38 -26.71 -25.35
C GLY A 584 35.82 -25.46 -24.67
N GLY A 585 36.15 -25.30 -23.38
CA GLY A 585 35.80 -24.12 -22.58
C GLY A 585 36.51 -22.84 -23.05
N TRP A 586 36.00 -21.70 -22.59
CA TRP A 586 36.60 -20.38 -22.86
C TRP A 586 37.87 -20.20 -22.03
N VAL A 587 38.96 -19.80 -22.69
CA VAL A 587 40.26 -19.48 -22.07
C VAL A 587 40.47 -17.98 -22.14
N TRP A 588 41.00 -17.40 -21.07
CA TRP A 588 41.30 -15.99 -20.91
C TRP A 588 42.82 -15.78 -20.86
N GLN A 589 43.31 -14.74 -21.51
CA GLN A 589 44.74 -14.36 -21.54
C GLN A 589 44.87 -12.84 -21.74
N LEU A 590 45.97 -12.24 -21.30
CA LEU A 590 46.28 -10.84 -21.60
C LEU A 590 46.63 -10.64 -23.09
N THR A 591 46.34 -9.46 -23.63
CA THR A 591 46.90 -9.01 -24.92
C THR A 591 48.40 -8.83 -24.81
N LYS A 592 49.14 -8.91 -25.93
CA LYS A 592 50.60 -8.70 -25.94
C LYS A 592 51.00 -7.42 -25.21
N ASP A 593 50.39 -6.29 -25.56
CA ASP A 593 50.65 -5.00 -24.93
C ASP A 593 50.36 -4.99 -23.41
N ALA A 594 49.35 -5.73 -22.96
CA ALA A 594 48.98 -5.79 -21.54
C ALA A 594 49.77 -6.85 -20.75
N HIS A 595 50.41 -7.79 -21.45
CA HIS A 595 51.30 -8.79 -20.88
C HIS A 595 52.69 -8.18 -20.63
N GLU A 596 53.18 -7.37 -21.56
CA GLU A 596 54.43 -6.60 -21.42
C GLU A 596 54.33 -5.60 -20.25
N ASP A 597 53.23 -4.85 -20.13
CA ASP A 597 52.96 -3.96 -18.99
C ASP A 597 52.86 -4.71 -17.64
N ALA A 598 52.40 -5.97 -17.65
CA ALA A 598 52.24 -6.77 -16.43
C ALA A 598 53.56 -7.43 -15.98
N GLU A 599 54.42 -7.83 -16.92
CA GLU A 599 55.77 -8.33 -16.63
C GLU A 599 56.69 -7.23 -16.07
N GLU A 600 56.58 -6.00 -16.60
CA GLU A 600 57.37 -4.85 -16.14
C GLU A 600 57.00 -4.45 -14.70
N ALA A 601 55.75 -4.60 -14.30
CA ALA A 601 55.27 -4.37 -12.93
C ALA A 601 55.68 -5.47 -11.92
N GLN A 602 56.01 -6.68 -12.39
CA GLN A 602 56.44 -7.80 -11.54
C GLN A 602 57.96 -7.82 -11.29
N HIS A 603 58.76 -7.06 -12.05
CA HIS A 603 60.21 -6.95 -11.90
C HIS A 603 60.67 -5.51 -11.60
N PRO A 604 60.52 -5.00 -10.36
CA PRO A 604 61.20 -3.77 -10.00
C PRO A 604 62.68 -4.07 -9.74
N VAL A 605 63.57 -3.43 -10.53
CA VAL A 605 65.02 -3.16 -10.34
C VAL A 605 65.93 -3.76 -11.43
N LEU A 606 66.34 -2.92 -12.38
CA LEU A 606 67.75 -2.62 -12.75
C LEU A 606 67.79 -1.57 -13.89
N SER A 607 67.64 -0.28 -13.56
CA SER A 607 68.03 0.81 -14.47
C SER A 607 68.35 2.11 -13.71
N VAL A 608 69.09 1.98 -12.61
CA VAL A 608 69.78 3.11 -11.97
C VAL A 608 71.19 2.62 -11.72
N LEU A 609 72.07 2.72 -12.72
CA LEU A 609 73.53 2.72 -12.65
C LEU A 609 74.06 2.58 -14.09
N GLU A 610 73.89 3.62 -14.91
CA GLU A 610 74.67 3.86 -16.13
C GLU A 610 74.27 5.24 -16.65
N ASN A 611 74.81 6.29 -16.03
CA ASN A 611 75.00 7.64 -16.59
C ASN A 611 75.67 8.52 -15.53
N ASP A 612 76.86 8.12 -15.11
CA ASP A 612 77.82 9.03 -14.48
C ASP A 612 79.23 8.48 -14.75
N GLU A 613 79.86 9.06 -15.77
CA GLU A 613 81.31 9.32 -15.91
C GLU A 613 81.71 9.38 -17.40
N HIS A 614 81.72 10.58 -17.97
CA HIS A 614 82.92 11.14 -18.59
C HIS A 614 82.72 12.62 -18.99
N LEU A 615 83.44 13.49 -18.27
CA LEU A 615 84.37 14.53 -18.76
C LEU A 615 83.95 15.28 -20.04
N GLY A 616 83.85 16.61 -20.10
CA GLY A 616 84.50 17.65 -19.31
C GLY A 616 84.90 18.82 -20.25
N ALA A 617 84.84 20.02 -19.68
CA ALA A 617 85.52 21.25 -20.08
C ALA A 617 85.00 22.14 -21.23
N SER A 618 85.08 23.44 -20.92
CA SER A 618 85.11 24.64 -21.79
C SER A 618 83.75 25.21 -22.17
N THR A 619 83.36 26.47 -21.90
CA THR A 619 84.06 27.66 -21.36
C THR A 619 83.00 28.73 -21.07
N ASP A 620 83.24 29.51 -20.03
CA ASP A 620 82.68 30.84 -19.78
C ASP A 620 82.72 31.78 -20.99
N ARG A 621 81.65 32.55 -21.21
CA ARG A 621 81.69 34.03 -21.35
C ARG A 621 80.29 34.67 -21.56
N GLU A 622 79.92 35.45 -20.55
CA GLU A 622 79.53 36.87 -20.62
C GLU A 622 78.32 37.37 -21.45
N ARG A 623 77.47 38.10 -20.71
CA ARG A 623 76.76 39.37 -21.03
C ARG A 623 75.44 39.34 -21.79
N GLY A 624 74.47 40.01 -21.17
CA GLY A 624 73.79 41.13 -21.82
C GLY A 624 72.28 41.16 -21.64
N GLU A 625 71.83 42.06 -20.77
CA GLU A 625 70.47 42.61 -20.75
C GLU A 625 70.03 43.07 -22.16
N LEU A 626 68.80 42.73 -22.55
CA LEU A 626 67.76 43.64 -23.09
C LEU A 626 66.43 42.89 -23.23
#